data_AF-A0A151SGU0-F1
#
_entry.id   AF-A0A151SGU0-F1
#
_cell.length_a   1.000
_cell.length_b   1.000
_cell.length_c   1.000
_cell.angle_alpha   90.00
_cell.angle_beta   90.00
_cell.angle_gamma   90.00
#
_symmetry.space_group_name_H-M   'P 1'
#
loop_
_entity.id
_entity.type
_entity.pdbx_description
1 polymer ?
#
loop_
_entity_poly.entity_id
_entity_poly.type
_entity_poly.pdbx_seq_one_letter_code
_entity_poly.pdbx_strand_id
1 'polypeptide(L)'
;MTKFIELNTIGVSKDSQLRAAKVLRAVSDSWEQGNSNEGESFFKFSHKLMAKRWKQLRLVVERGGLFSLPKFSPAFCTFFNQVLEPQPGTY
;
A
#
# COMPACT_ATOMS: atom_id res chain seq x y z
N MET A 1 -22.67 13.49 6.18
CA MET A 1 -21.67 12.63 6.85
C MET A 1 -21.45 13.01 8.31
N THR A 2 -21.18 14.29 8.61
CA THR A 2 -20.92 14.76 10.00
C THR A 2 -22.06 14.44 10.96
N LYS A 3 -23.32 14.68 10.54
CA LYS A 3 -24.50 14.37 11.38
C LYS A 3 -24.63 12.88 11.72
N PHE A 4 -24.25 12.00 10.79
CA PHE A 4 -24.25 10.55 11.03
C PHE A 4 -23.18 10.17 12.07
N ILE A 5 -21.98 10.74 11.97
CA ILE A 5 -20.88 10.50 12.92
C ILE A 5 -21.25 11.03 14.32
N GLU A 6 -21.85 12.21 14.40
CA GLU A 6 -22.32 12.78 15.66
C GLU A 6 -23.37 11.89 16.34
N LEU A 7 -24.38 11.43 15.58
CA LEU A 7 -25.48 10.65 16.13
C LEU A 7 -25.09 9.22 16.51
N ASN A 8 -24.16 8.59 15.77
CA ASN A 8 -23.81 7.18 16.02
C ASN A 8 -22.63 7.01 16.99
N THR A 9 -21.60 7.86 16.89
CA THR A 9 -20.34 7.66 17.62
C THR A 9 -19.84 8.91 18.35
N ILE A 10 -20.57 10.03 18.28
CA ILE A 10 -20.22 11.31 18.92
C ILE A 10 -18.79 11.73 18.51
N GLY A 11 -18.44 11.51 17.24
CA GLY A 11 -17.10 11.75 16.72
C GLY A 11 -16.24 10.48 16.61
N VAL A 12 -14.92 10.66 16.58
CA VAL A 12 -13.94 9.58 16.50
C VAL A 12 -12.95 9.68 17.66
N SER A 13 -12.45 8.56 18.14
CA SER A 13 -11.52 8.50 19.29
C SER A 13 -10.32 9.43 19.09
N LYS A 14 -10.05 10.28 20.10
CA LYS A 14 -8.91 11.21 20.08
C LYS A 14 -7.57 10.47 20.14
N ASP A 15 -7.51 9.34 20.84
CA ASP A 15 -6.33 8.48 20.86
C ASP A 15 -6.07 7.87 19.49
N SER A 16 -7.12 7.43 18.79
CA SER A 16 -7.00 6.91 17.42
C SER A 16 -6.50 7.99 16.46
N GLN A 17 -7.02 9.21 16.56
CA GLN A 17 -6.55 10.36 15.77
C GLN A 17 -5.06 10.65 16.04
N LEU A 18 -4.65 10.70 17.30
CA LEU A 18 -3.26 10.97 17.69
C LEU A 18 -2.31 9.88 17.19
N ARG A 19 -2.70 8.60 17.31
CA ARG A 19 -1.91 7.48 16.79
C ARG A 19 -1.80 7.52 15.27
N ALA A 20 -2.92 7.77 14.58
CA ALA A 20 -2.93 7.88 13.12
C ALA A 20 -2.02 9.03 12.65
N ALA A 21 -2.07 10.19 13.29
CA ALA A 21 -1.21 11.33 12.96
C ALA A 21 0.28 10.99 13.09
N LYS A 22 0.67 10.28 14.16
CA LYS A 22 2.07 9.83 14.35
C LYS A 22 2.51 8.83 13.28
N VAL A 23 1.66 7.86 12.93
CA VAL A 23 1.96 6.87 11.88
C VAL A 23 2.09 7.56 10.52
N LEU A 24 1.16 8.44 10.17
CA LEU A 24 1.19 9.17 8.90
C LEU A 24 2.43 10.05 8.78
N ARG A 25 2.83 10.70 9.89
CA ARG A 25 4.08 11.45 9.95
C ARG A 25 5.29 10.56 9.65
N ALA A 26 5.42 9.43 10.33
CA ALA A 26 6.52 8.50 10.10
C ALA A 26 6.56 7.98 8.64
N VAL A 27 5.40 7.72 8.03
CA VAL A 27 5.30 7.32 6.63
C VAL A 27 5.78 8.43 5.70
N SER A 28 5.35 9.68 5.92
CA SER A 28 5.76 10.85 5.12
C SER A 28 7.25 11.13 5.26
N ASP A 29 7.73 11.19 6.50
CA ASP A 29 9.15 11.42 6.83
C ASP A 29 10.04 10.36 6.14
N SER A 30 9.62 9.08 6.13
CA SER A 30 10.37 8.00 5.47
C SER A 30 10.50 8.16 3.95
N TRP A 31 9.55 8.83 3.30
CA TRP A 31 9.59 9.10 1.87
C TRP A 31 10.52 10.26 1.54
N GLU A 32 10.40 11.34 2.30
CA GLU A 32 11.21 12.56 2.13
C GLU A 32 12.68 12.33 2.47
N GLN A 33 12.95 11.53 3.51
CA GLN A 33 14.31 11.23 4.00
C GLN A 33 15.00 10.08 3.25
N GLY A 34 14.29 9.38 2.35
CA GLY A 34 14.81 8.22 1.60
C GLY A 34 15.96 8.50 0.61
N ASN A 35 16.50 9.72 0.61
CA ASN A 35 17.76 10.13 -0.05
C ASN A 35 18.94 10.26 0.91
N SER A 36 18.73 10.07 2.21
CA SER A 36 19.77 9.93 3.24
C SER A 36 19.89 8.46 3.64
N ASN A 37 21.10 8.03 4.02
CA ASN A 37 21.54 6.63 4.11
C ASN A 37 20.84 5.73 5.17
N GLU A 38 19.62 6.04 5.62
CA GLU A 38 18.97 5.42 6.79
C GLU A 38 17.83 4.43 6.50
N GLY A 39 17.65 3.97 5.25
CA GLY A 39 16.80 2.82 4.93
C GLY A 39 15.85 3.01 3.75
N GLU A 40 15.07 1.97 3.47
CA GLU A 40 14.08 1.99 2.39
C GLU A 40 12.77 2.67 2.85
N SER A 41 12.24 3.58 2.02
CA SER A 41 10.97 4.26 2.31
C SER A 41 9.80 3.28 2.40
N PHE A 42 8.78 3.62 3.21
CA PHE A 42 7.60 2.77 3.43
C PHE A 42 6.95 2.28 2.12
N PHE A 43 6.83 3.18 1.13
CA PHE A 43 6.22 2.86 -0.16
C PHE A 43 7.07 1.91 -1.01
N LYS A 44 8.41 2.10 -1.04
CA LYS A 44 9.33 1.20 -1.77
C LYS A 44 9.33 -0.19 -1.14
N PHE A 45 9.42 -0.25 0.19
CA PHE A 45 9.38 -1.50 0.96
C PHE A 45 8.08 -2.26 0.69
N SER A 46 6.94 -1.57 0.84
CA SER A 46 5.62 -2.17 0.66
C SER A 46 5.41 -2.68 -0.77
N HIS A 47 5.86 -1.93 -1.77
CA HIS A 47 5.81 -2.35 -3.17
C HIS A 47 6.62 -3.62 -3.41
N LYS A 48 7.88 -3.69 -2.94
CA LYS A 48 8.71 -4.89 -3.05
C LYS A 48 8.10 -6.10 -2.35
N LEU A 49 7.54 -5.90 -1.15
CA LEU A 49 6.92 -6.97 -0.39
C LEU A 49 5.68 -7.52 -1.11
N MET A 50 4.81 -6.65 -1.64
CA MET A 50 3.65 -7.08 -2.42
C MET A 50 4.06 -7.77 -3.71
N ALA A 51 5.09 -7.28 -4.40
CA ALA A 51 5.61 -7.91 -5.59
C ALA A 51 6.09 -9.35 -5.34
N LYS A 52 6.83 -9.54 -4.24
CA LYS A 52 7.27 -10.87 -3.81
C LYS A 52 6.09 -11.80 -3.54
N ARG A 53 5.09 -11.35 -2.76
CA ARG A 53 3.90 -12.16 -2.44
C ARG A 53 3.11 -12.52 -3.68
N TRP A 54 2.91 -11.56 -4.59
CA TRP A 54 2.14 -11.76 -5.82
C TRP A 54 2.82 -12.75 -6.76
N LYS A 55 4.15 -12.63 -6.92
CA LYS A 55 4.95 -13.60 -7.68
C LYS A 55 4.83 -15.01 -7.10
N GLN A 56 4.93 -15.16 -5.78
CA GLN A 56 4.77 -16.46 -5.11
C GLN A 56 3.38 -17.05 -5.36
N LEU A 57 2.32 -16.25 -5.24
CA LEU A 57 0.95 -16.71 -5.49
C LEU A 57 0.76 -17.16 -6.94
N ARG A 58 1.22 -16.37 -7.92
CA ARG A 58 1.13 -16.73 -9.35
C ARG A 58 1.81 -18.06 -9.64
N LEU A 59 3.02 -18.26 -9.12
CA LEU A 59 3.76 -19.52 -9.30
C LEU A 59 3.02 -20.75 -8.76
N VAL A 60 2.30 -20.62 -7.65
CA VAL A 60 1.52 -21.72 -7.06
C VAL A 60 0.25 -21.97 -7.88
N VAL A 61 -0.48 -20.92 -8.25
CA VAL A 61 -1.73 -21.04 -9.00
C VAL A 61 -1.49 -21.60 -10.41
N GLU A 62 -0.46 -21.13 -11.11
CA GLU A 62 -0.09 -21.62 -12.45
C GLU A 62 0.23 -23.11 -12.47
N ARG A 63 0.78 -23.67 -11.38
CA ARG A 63 1.04 -25.11 -11.27
C ARG A 63 -0.20 -25.93 -10.95
N GLY A 64 -1.16 -25.35 -10.22
CA GLY A 64 -2.34 -26.07 -9.73
C GLY A 64 -3.43 -26.26 -10.79
N GLY A 65 -3.55 -25.34 -11.75
CA GLY A 65 -4.55 -25.41 -12.84
C GLY A 65 -6.03 -25.24 -12.42
N LEU A 66 -6.34 -25.38 -11.12
CA LEU A 66 -7.69 -25.26 -10.57
C LEU A 66 -8.17 -23.81 -10.45
N PHE A 67 -7.23 -22.88 -10.25
CA PHE A 67 -7.52 -21.46 -10.09
C PHE A 67 -6.90 -20.65 -11.23
N SER A 68 -7.49 -19.50 -11.52
CA SER A 68 -6.90 -18.49 -12.39
C SER A 68 -6.71 -17.20 -11.60
N LEU A 69 -5.70 -16.42 -11.98
CA LEU A 69 -5.47 -15.09 -11.43
C LEU A 69 -5.66 -14.05 -12.53
N PRO A 70 -6.13 -12.84 -12.17
CA PRO A 70 -6.23 -11.76 -13.13
C PRO A 70 -4.85 -11.39 -13.68
N LYS A 71 -4.80 -11.18 -14.99
CA LYS A 71 -3.65 -10.62 -15.70
C LYS A 71 -3.89 -9.12 -15.86
N PHE A 72 -2.91 -8.34 -15.41
CA PHE A 72 -2.95 -6.89 -15.55
C PHE A 72 -1.76 -6.44 -16.37
N SER A 73 -1.98 -5.50 -17.27
CA SER A 73 -0.90 -4.88 -18.04
C SER A 73 -0.08 -3.94 -17.15
N PRO A 74 1.24 -3.82 -17.37
CA PRO A 74 2.04 -2.79 -16.75
C PRO A 74 1.50 -1.39 -17.09
N ALA A 75 1.62 -0.46 -16.14
CA ALA A 75 1.20 0.93 -16.33
C ALA A 75 2.26 1.89 -15.76
N PHE A 76 2.28 3.11 -16.28
CA PHE A 76 3.18 4.15 -15.76
C PHE A 76 2.67 4.66 -14.41
N CYS A 77 3.51 4.57 -13.38
CA CYS A 77 3.21 5.11 -12.05
C CYS A 77 3.88 6.48 -11.89
N THR A 78 3.07 7.53 -11.74
CA THR A 78 3.55 8.90 -11.54
C THR A 78 4.29 9.07 -10.22
N PHE A 79 3.89 8.36 -9.16
CA PHE A 79 4.52 8.43 -7.85
C PHE A 79 5.96 7.88 -7.87
N PHE A 80 6.20 6.76 -8.54
CA PHE A 80 7.53 6.15 -8.67
C PHE A 80 8.28 6.60 -9.94
N ASN A 81 7.64 7.36 -10.82
CA ASN A 81 8.15 7.81 -12.11
C ASN A 81 8.72 6.66 -12.98
N GLN A 82 8.03 5.51 -13.00
CA GLN A 82 8.44 4.32 -13.76
C GLN A 82 7.23 3.45 -14.13
N VAL A 83 7.42 2.56 -15.12
CA VAL A 83 6.42 1.54 -15.46
C VAL A 83 6.44 0.42 -14.42
N LEU A 84 5.29 0.09 -13.85
CA LEU A 84 5.13 -0.94 -12.84
C LEU A 84 4.07 -1.95 -13.23
N GLU A 85 4.30 -3.21 -12.87
CA GLU A 85 3.26 -4.23 -12.88
C GLU A 85 2.38 -4.12 -11.63
N PRO A 86 1.05 -4.23 -11.74
CA PRO A 86 0.17 -4.27 -10.58
C PRO A 86 0.46 -5.45 -9.65
N GLN A 87 0.64 -5.17 -8.36
CA GLN A 87 0.89 -6.16 -7.30
C GLN A 87 -0.25 -6.05 -6.26
N PRO A 88 -0.98 -7.13 -6.03
CA PRO A 88 -2.44 -7.17 -6.17
C PRO A 88 -3.15 -5.86 -5.82
N GLY A 89 -3.56 -5.13 -6.84
CA GLY A 89 -4.42 -3.95 -6.76
C GLY A 89 -4.77 -3.48 -8.17
N THR A 90 -6.04 -3.18 -8.41
CA THR A 90 -6.49 -2.43 -9.59
C THR A 90 -6.33 -0.94 -9.27
N TYR A 91 -5.81 -0.16 -10.22
CA TYR A 91 -5.79 1.31 -10.12
C TYR A 91 -7.21 1.86 -9.96
#